data_AF-A0A4Q5QH58-F1
#
_entry.id   AF-A0A4Q5QH58-F1
#
_cell.length_a   1.000
_cell.length_b   1.000
_cell.length_c   1.000
_cell.angle_alpha   90.00
_cell.angle_beta   90.00
_cell.angle_gamma   90.00
#
_symmetry.space_group_name_H-M   'P 1'
#
loop_
_entity.id
_entity.type
_entity.pdbx_description
1 polymer ?
#
loop_
_entity_poly.entity_id
_entity_poly.type
_entity_poly.pdbx_seq_one_letter_code
_entity_poly.pdbx_strand_id
1 'polypeptide(L)'
;VIMFAPLAIVFGMSFGQGRMSTGTLQAMFWGFAVLMGLSLSTIFLQYSPVAIAQAFFATSAGFAAVSLYGYTTKKDLSAFGTFLIMGVVGLLVASVINMFVQSGPLGLVISFVGVLLFAGLTAYDTQRTKSLYYQVQGTDMVGKVVIMSALSLYLDFINMFLFILRLFGSGRD
;
A
#
# COMPACT_ATOMS: atom_id res chain seq x y z
N VAL A 1 -11.97 7.22 -15.41
CA VAL A 1 -12.26 8.26 -14.40
C VAL A 1 -12.15 7.73 -12.96
N ILE A 2 -12.75 6.58 -12.63
CA ILE A 2 -12.73 6.01 -11.25
C ILE A 2 -11.33 5.60 -10.77
N MET A 3 -10.46 5.14 -11.67
CA MET A 3 -9.11 4.62 -11.34
C MET A 3 -8.18 5.60 -10.61
N PHE A 4 -8.33 6.92 -10.84
CA PHE A 4 -7.48 7.94 -10.19
C PHE A 4 -8.14 8.60 -8.99
N ALA A 5 -9.43 8.36 -8.75
CA ALA A 5 -10.18 8.97 -7.65
C ALA A 5 -9.61 8.62 -6.26
N PRO A 6 -9.09 7.40 -6.01
CA PRO A 6 -8.45 7.09 -4.74
C PRO A 6 -7.18 7.91 -4.46
N LEU A 7 -6.39 8.22 -5.50
CA LEU A 7 -5.19 9.06 -5.34
C LEU A 7 -5.55 10.47 -4.87
N ALA A 8 -6.65 11.04 -5.39
CA ALA A 8 -7.11 12.35 -4.95
C ALA A 8 -7.46 12.37 -3.46
N ILE A 9 -8.09 11.30 -2.94
CA ILE A 9 -8.39 11.19 -1.50
C ILE A 9 -7.10 11.02 -0.68
N VAL A 10 -6.15 10.20 -1.14
CA VAL A 10 -4.86 10.02 -0.46
C VAL A 10 -4.12 11.36 -0.34
N PHE A 11 -4.04 12.14 -1.42
CA PHE A 11 -3.43 13.47 -1.38
C PHE A 11 -4.21 14.42 -0.48
N GLY A 12 -5.55 14.42 -0.58
CA GLY A 12 -6.42 15.25 0.26
C GLY A 12 -6.23 14.98 1.76
N MET A 13 -6.16 13.71 2.17
CA MET A 13 -5.88 13.32 3.54
C MET A 13 -4.44 13.68 3.96
N SER A 14 -3.46 13.41 3.11
CA SER A 14 -2.03 13.63 3.42
C SER A 14 -1.70 15.11 3.63
N PHE A 15 -2.26 16.01 2.81
CA PHE A 15 -2.06 17.46 2.94
C PHE A 15 -3.04 18.11 3.92
N GLY A 16 -4.23 17.52 4.11
CA GLY A 16 -5.30 18.05 4.96
C GLY A 16 -5.26 17.62 6.42
N GLN A 17 -4.50 16.57 6.78
CA GLN A 17 -4.52 15.94 8.12
C GLN A 17 -4.32 16.92 9.30
N GLY A 18 -3.53 17.98 9.13
CA GLY A 18 -3.29 18.97 10.17
C GLY A 18 -4.51 19.86 10.47
N ARG A 19 -5.38 20.09 9.48
CA ARG A 19 -6.54 21.00 9.58
C ARG A 19 -7.87 20.25 9.72
N MET A 20 -7.93 18.99 9.30
CA MET A 20 -9.16 18.18 9.32
C MET A 20 -9.45 17.61 10.71
N SER A 21 -10.73 17.46 11.04
CA SER A 21 -11.16 16.72 12.23
C SER A 21 -10.94 15.21 12.07
N THR A 22 -10.90 14.47 13.18
CA THR A 22 -10.82 13.00 13.15
C THR A 22 -12.00 12.38 12.38
N GLY A 23 -13.22 12.89 12.60
CA GLY A 23 -14.42 12.40 11.89
C GLY A 23 -14.35 12.63 10.38
N THR A 24 -13.81 13.77 9.94
CA THR A 24 -13.59 14.06 8.52
C THR A 24 -12.61 13.06 7.90
N LEU A 25 -11.46 12.81 8.55
CA LEU A 25 -10.48 11.85 8.07
C LEU A 25 -11.06 10.43 8.02
N GLN A 26 -11.89 10.05 8.99
CA GLN A 26 -12.55 8.76 9.02
C GLN A 26 -13.54 8.59 7.86
N ALA A 27 -14.37 9.61 7.60
CA ALA A 27 -15.28 9.61 6.47
C ALA A 27 -14.54 9.53 5.13
N MET A 28 -13.42 10.26 4.99
CA MET A 28 -12.56 10.18 3.81
C MET A 28 -11.92 8.80 3.64
N PHE A 29 -11.47 8.16 4.73
CA PHE A 29 -10.92 6.80 4.69
C PHE A 29 -11.96 5.78 4.19
N TRP A 30 -13.20 5.84 4.69
CA TRP A 30 -14.28 4.97 4.20
C TRP A 30 -14.61 5.22 2.73
N GLY A 31 -14.71 6.50 2.34
CA GLY A 31 -14.91 6.87 0.94
C GLY A 31 -13.78 6.34 0.04
N PHE A 32 -12.54 6.45 0.50
CA PHE A 32 -11.37 5.88 -0.16
C PHE A 32 -11.47 4.36 -0.30
N ALA A 33 -11.81 3.63 0.77
CA ALA A 33 -11.94 2.18 0.73
C ALA A 33 -13.01 1.71 -0.29
N VAL A 34 -14.15 2.40 -0.36
CA VAL A 34 -15.20 2.12 -1.35
C VAL A 34 -14.70 2.40 -2.77
N LEU A 35 -14.10 3.55 -3.02
CA LEU A 35 -13.58 3.90 -4.35
C LEU A 35 -12.44 2.98 -4.78
N MET A 36 -11.61 2.52 -3.85
CA MET A 36 -10.59 1.51 -4.11
C MET A 36 -11.20 0.18 -4.52
N GLY A 37 -12.23 -0.31 -3.80
CA GLY A 37 -12.95 -1.52 -4.17
C GLY A 37 -13.57 -1.43 -5.58
N LEU A 38 -14.20 -0.29 -5.90
CA LEU A 38 -14.73 -0.02 -7.24
C LEU A 38 -13.63 0.07 -8.31
N SER A 39 -12.45 0.58 -7.97
CA SER A 39 -11.31 0.63 -8.90
C SER A 39 -10.75 -0.76 -9.16
N LEU A 40 -10.59 -1.57 -8.11
CA LEU A 40 -10.07 -2.94 -8.18
C LEU A 40 -11.00 -3.87 -8.97
N SER A 41 -12.32 -3.67 -8.90
CA SER A 41 -13.27 -4.49 -9.69
C SER A 41 -12.98 -4.40 -11.19
N THR A 42 -12.64 -3.21 -11.69
CA THR A 42 -12.26 -3.01 -13.11
C THR A 42 -10.95 -3.70 -13.49
N ILE A 43 -10.01 -3.82 -12.54
CA ILE A 43 -8.75 -4.54 -12.74
C ILE A 43 -9.02 -6.04 -12.75
N PHE A 44 -9.88 -6.54 -11.84
CA PHE A 44 -10.21 -7.97 -11.71
C PHE A 44 -10.85 -8.56 -12.96
N LEU A 45 -11.52 -7.76 -13.79
CA LEU A 45 -12.04 -8.23 -15.08
C LEU A 45 -10.93 -8.71 -16.05
N GLN A 46 -9.67 -8.33 -15.83
CA GLN A 46 -8.52 -8.73 -16.64
C GLN A 46 -7.80 -9.98 -16.11
N TYR A 47 -8.22 -10.52 -14.96
CA TYR A 47 -7.54 -11.67 -14.31
C TYR A 47 -8.52 -12.80 -14.04
N SER A 48 -8.04 -14.04 -14.09
CA SER A 48 -8.87 -15.18 -13.68
C SER A 48 -9.20 -15.13 -12.18
N PRO A 49 -10.39 -15.62 -11.76
CA PRO A 49 -10.74 -15.71 -10.33
C PRO A 49 -9.72 -16.49 -9.51
N VAL A 50 -9.09 -17.51 -10.10
CA VAL A 50 -8.04 -18.30 -9.46
C VAL A 50 -6.80 -17.45 -9.17
N ALA A 51 -6.33 -16.66 -10.13
CA ALA A 51 -5.18 -15.77 -9.94
C ALA A 51 -5.47 -14.70 -8.88
N ILE A 52 -6.69 -14.15 -8.87
CA ILE A 52 -7.14 -13.19 -7.84
C ILE A 52 -7.10 -13.83 -6.45
N ALA A 53 -7.65 -15.03 -6.30
CA ALA A 53 -7.66 -15.74 -5.02
C ALA A 53 -6.23 -16.04 -4.55
N GLN A 54 -5.37 -16.56 -5.43
CA GLN A 54 -3.97 -16.84 -5.12
C GLN A 54 -3.22 -15.58 -4.68
N ALA A 55 -3.39 -14.48 -5.42
CA ALA A 55 -2.77 -13.20 -5.06
C ALA A 55 -3.28 -12.69 -3.71
N PHE A 56 -4.58 -12.79 -3.45
CA PHE A 56 -5.18 -12.32 -2.20
C PHE A 56 -4.66 -13.09 -0.99
N PHE A 57 -4.63 -14.42 -1.06
CA PHE A 57 -4.14 -15.25 0.05
C PHE A 57 -2.63 -15.11 0.25
N ALA A 58 -1.84 -15.06 -0.84
CA ALA A 58 -0.40 -14.82 -0.76
C ALA A 58 -0.10 -13.45 -0.13
N THR A 59 -0.79 -12.40 -0.58
CA THR A 59 -0.64 -11.05 0.00
C THR A 59 -1.05 -11.02 1.45
N SER A 60 -2.19 -11.62 1.80
CA SER A 60 -2.70 -11.63 3.19
C SER A 60 -1.74 -12.33 4.13
N ALA A 61 -1.22 -13.50 3.75
CA ALA A 61 -0.23 -14.23 4.54
C ALA A 61 1.10 -13.46 4.65
N GLY A 62 1.62 -12.93 3.53
CA GLY A 62 2.85 -12.14 3.51
C GLY A 62 2.74 -10.86 4.33
N PHE A 63 1.67 -10.10 4.14
CA PHE A 63 1.38 -8.88 4.89
C PHE A 63 1.27 -9.15 6.38
N ALA A 64 0.52 -10.18 6.78
CA ALA A 64 0.38 -10.55 8.19
C ALA A 64 1.73 -10.93 8.81
N ALA A 65 2.53 -11.76 8.13
CA ALA A 65 3.85 -12.17 8.61
C ALA A 65 4.81 -10.99 8.76
N VAL A 66 4.88 -10.13 7.74
CA VAL A 66 5.80 -8.99 7.71
C VAL A 66 5.36 -7.88 8.66
N SER A 67 4.05 -7.64 8.78
CA SER A 67 3.49 -6.71 9.77
C SER A 67 3.74 -7.20 11.20
N LEU A 68 3.54 -8.50 11.48
CA LEU A 68 3.88 -9.10 12.78
C LEU A 68 5.38 -8.92 13.10
N TYR A 69 6.25 -9.12 12.12
CA TYR A 69 7.67 -8.83 12.26
C TYR A 69 7.92 -7.35 12.58
N GLY A 70 7.35 -6.42 11.82
CA GLY A 70 7.49 -4.97 12.06
C GLY A 70 6.98 -4.55 13.46
N TYR A 71 5.91 -5.18 13.94
CA TYR A 71 5.35 -4.91 15.27
C TYR A 71 6.23 -5.43 16.42
N THR A 72 6.85 -6.61 16.24
CA THR A 72 7.59 -7.32 17.29
C THR A 72 9.08 -7.04 17.29
N THR A 73 9.65 -6.65 16.15
CA THR A 73 11.09 -6.41 16.02
C THR A 73 11.55 -5.24 16.89
N LYS A 74 12.71 -5.42 17.51
CA LYS A 74 13.38 -4.40 18.33
C LYS A 74 14.38 -3.57 17.55
N LYS A 75 14.71 -3.97 16.31
CA LYS A 75 15.59 -3.20 15.43
C LYS A 75 14.84 -1.97 14.96
N ASP A 76 15.48 -0.81 15.00
CA ASP A 76 14.92 0.41 14.45
C ASP A 76 14.93 0.37 12.92
N LEU A 77 13.74 0.39 12.31
CA LEU A 77 13.56 0.41 10.86
C LEU A 77 13.51 1.84 10.31
N SER A 78 13.58 2.88 11.16
CA SER A 78 13.49 4.29 10.76
C SER A 78 14.48 4.66 9.65
N ALA A 79 15.72 4.17 9.76
CA ALA A 79 16.78 4.39 8.78
C ALA A 79 16.48 3.78 7.40
N PHE A 80 15.74 2.65 7.36
CA PHE A 80 15.33 2.02 6.11
C PHE A 80 14.17 2.76 5.44
N GLY A 81 13.35 3.49 6.20
CA GLY A 81 12.18 4.19 5.68
C GLY A 81 12.50 5.14 4.53
N THR A 82 13.56 5.96 4.66
CA THR A 82 13.97 6.89 3.59
C THR A 82 14.38 6.16 2.31
N PHE A 83 15.11 5.05 2.44
CA PHE A 83 15.51 4.23 1.28
C PHE A 83 14.29 3.59 0.59
N LEU A 84 13.34 3.07 1.36
CA LEU A 84 12.11 2.48 0.83
C LEU A 84 11.27 3.53 0.09
N ILE A 85 11.13 4.74 0.63
CA ILE A 85 10.42 5.84 -0.03
C ILE A 85 11.09 6.22 -1.37
N MET A 86 12.42 6.30 -1.41
CA MET A 86 13.14 6.51 -2.67
C MET A 86 12.94 5.34 -3.64
N GLY A 87 12.87 4.11 -3.13
CA GLY A 87 12.53 2.93 -3.90
C GLY A 87 11.16 3.03 -4.57
N VAL A 88 10.15 3.58 -3.89
CA VAL A 88 8.81 3.81 -4.49
C VAL A 88 8.90 4.76 -5.67
N VAL A 89 9.67 5.84 -5.55
CA VAL A 89 9.89 6.78 -6.66
C VAL A 89 10.55 6.07 -7.84
N GLY A 90 11.59 5.27 -7.60
CA GLY A 90 12.24 4.47 -8.64
C GLY A 90 11.30 3.47 -9.31
N LEU A 91 10.46 2.79 -8.52
CA LEU A 91 9.44 1.85 -9.00
C LEU A 91 8.39 2.55 -9.89
N LEU A 92 7.95 3.75 -9.50
CA LEU A 92 7.02 4.55 -10.29
C LEU A 92 7.63 4.96 -11.62
N VAL A 93 8.88 5.45 -11.62
CA VAL A 93 9.60 5.79 -12.85
C VAL A 93 9.74 4.58 -13.77
N ALA A 94 10.16 3.42 -13.23
CA ALA A 94 10.26 2.18 -13.99
C ALA A 94 8.91 1.74 -14.57
N SER A 95 7.83 1.88 -13.80
CA SER A 95 6.47 1.56 -14.24
C SER A 95 6.00 2.46 -15.38
N VAL A 96 6.32 3.75 -15.33
CA VAL A 96 6.03 4.71 -16.40
C VAL A 96 6.84 4.38 -17.66
N ILE A 97 8.14 4.10 -17.52
CA ILE A 97 8.98 3.69 -18.66
C ILE A 97 8.41 2.43 -19.32
N ASN A 98 8.03 1.42 -18.53
CA ASN A 98 7.49 0.18 -19.07
C ASN A 98 6.12 0.36 -19.74
N MET A 99 5.39 1.44 -19.45
CA MET A 99 4.14 1.77 -20.17
C MET A 99 4.40 2.08 -21.64
N PHE A 100 5.53 2.71 -21.96
CA PHE A 100 5.93 3.04 -23.34
C PHE A 100 6.70 1.90 -24.01
N VAL A 101 7.56 1.20 -23.25
CA VAL A 101 8.37 0.10 -23.78
C VAL A 101 7.56 -1.19 -23.94
N GLN A 102 6.56 -1.41 -23.07
CA GLN A 102 5.71 -2.60 -23.04
C GLN A 102 6.49 -3.92 -22.97
N SER A 103 7.60 -3.94 -22.22
CA SER A 103 8.45 -5.13 -22.09
C SER A 103 7.89 -6.07 -21.01
N GLY A 104 7.57 -7.31 -21.41
CA GLY A 104 7.14 -8.37 -20.49
C GLY A 104 8.17 -8.66 -19.38
N PRO A 105 9.45 -8.93 -19.72
CA PRO A 105 10.50 -9.15 -18.71
C PRO A 105 10.68 -7.98 -17.74
N LEU A 106 10.68 -6.73 -18.24
CA LEU A 106 10.76 -5.56 -17.37
C LEU A 106 9.54 -5.47 -16.45
N GLY A 107 8.34 -5.77 -16.94
CA GLY A 107 7.12 -5.83 -16.15
C GLY A 107 7.18 -6.85 -15.01
N LEU A 108 7.78 -8.03 -15.25
CA LEU A 108 8.00 -9.03 -14.21
C LEU A 108 8.97 -8.54 -13.14
N VAL A 109 10.11 -7.95 -13.55
CA VAL A 109 11.10 -7.40 -12.61
C VAL A 109 10.47 -6.29 -11.76
N ILE A 110 9.72 -5.36 -12.37
CA ILE A 110 8.99 -4.31 -11.65
C ILE A 110 8.05 -4.93 -10.61
N SER A 111 7.36 -6.01 -10.98
CA SER A 111 6.42 -6.66 -10.07
C SER A 111 7.14 -7.32 -8.89
N PHE A 112 8.21 -8.09 -9.14
CA PHE A 112 9.01 -8.70 -8.07
C PHE A 112 9.60 -7.66 -7.12
N VAL A 113 10.22 -6.60 -7.66
CA VAL A 113 10.77 -5.51 -6.84
C VAL A 113 9.65 -4.81 -6.07
N GLY A 114 8.50 -4.58 -6.70
CA GLY A 114 7.33 -4.00 -6.06
C GLY A 114 6.86 -4.81 -4.84
N VAL A 115 6.75 -6.14 -4.96
CA VAL A 115 6.38 -7.00 -3.81
C VAL A 115 7.36 -6.85 -2.65
N LEU A 116 8.67 -6.93 -2.92
CA LEU A 116 9.69 -6.83 -1.87
C LEU A 116 9.73 -5.44 -1.23
N LEU A 117 9.57 -4.40 -2.05
CA LEU A 117 9.56 -3.01 -1.59
C LEU A 117 8.37 -2.73 -0.67
N PHE A 118 7.17 -3.15 -1.08
CA PHE A 118 5.95 -2.96 -0.27
C PHE A 118 5.89 -3.88 0.95
N ALA A 119 6.52 -5.06 0.91
CA ALA A 119 6.78 -5.84 2.12
C ALA A 119 7.69 -5.07 3.09
N GLY A 120 8.79 -4.49 2.60
CA GLY A 120 9.68 -3.65 3.41
C GLY A 120 8.95 -2.44 4.03
N LEU A 121 8.14 -1.75 3.23
CA LEU A 121 7.29 -0.65 3.71
C LEU A 121 6.29 -1.11 4.75
N THR A 122 5.64 -2.26 4.55
CA THR A 122 4.69 -2.82 5.54
C THR A 122 5.37 -3.02 6.90
N ALA A 123 6.59 -3.59 6.94
CA ALA A 123 7.33 -3.76 8.20
C ALA A 123 7.64 -2.40 8.85
N TYR A 124 8.11 -1.44 8.06
CA TYR A 124 8.44 -0.10 8.49
C TYR A 124 7.21 0.65 9.02
N ASP A 125 6.12 0.68 8.28
CA ASP A 125 4.90 1.41 8.62
C ASP A 125 4.18 0.77 9.80
N THR A 126 4.22 -0.56 9.97
CA THR A 126 3.71 -1.19 11.19
C THR A 126 4.52 -0.75 12.41
N GLN A 127 5.85 -0.75 12.32
CA GLN A 127 6.69 -0.29 13.44
C GLN A 127 6.47 1.19 13.74
N ARG A 128 6.40 2.02 12.68
CA ARG A 128 6.13 3.45 12.78
C ARG A 128 4.77 3.74 13.42
N THR A 129 3.73 3.00 13.02
CA THR A 129 2.37 3.09 13.60
C THR A 129 2.40 2.84 15.10
N LYS A 130 3.09 1.79 15.53
CA LYS A 130 3.28 1.47 16.95
C LYS A 130 3.99 2.61 17.68
N SER A 131 5.09 3.14 17.12
CA SER A 131 5.83 4.26 17.71
C SER A 131 4.98 5.52 17.83
N LEU A 132 4.27 5.90 16.75
CA LEU A 132 3.40 7.07 16.74
C LEU A 132 2.27 6.93 17.73
N TYR A 133 1.65 5.75 17.84
CA TYR A 133 0.61 5.47 18.83
C TYR A 133 1.11 5.76 20.25
N TYR A 134 2.28 5.25 20.64
CA TYR A 134 2.83 5.52 21.97
C TYR A 134 3.14 7.00 22.22
N GLN A 135 3.50 7.76 21.18
CA GLN A 135 3.76 9.20 21.31
C GLN A 135 2.48 10.02 21.52
N VAL A 136 1.37 9.60 20.91
CA VAL A 136 0.11 10.36 20.98
C VAL A 136 -0.90 9.75 21.96
N GLN A 137 -0.62 8.59 22.55
CA GLN A 137 -1.52 7.91 23.48
C GLN A 137 -1.95 8.86 24.61
N GLY A 138 -3.25 8.95 24.85
CA GLY A 138 -3.83 9.86 25.86
C GLY A 138 -4.10 11.28 25.37
N THR A 139 -3.90 11.57 24.08
CA THR A 139 -4.23 12.85 23.46
C THR A 139 -5.37 12.72 22.44
N ASP A 140 -5.97 13.85 22.04
CA ASP A 140 -7.00 13.88 20.99
C ASP A 140 -6.45 13.50 19.59
N MET A 141 -5.13 13.44 19.44
CA MET A 141 -4.47 13.12 18.18
C MET A 141 -4.44 11.62 17.85
N VAL A 142 -4.75 10.75 18.83
CA VAL A 142 -4.78 9.28 18.64
C VAL A 142 -5.63 8.90 17.45
N GLY A 143 -6.85 9.44 17.35
CA GLY A 143 -7.78 9.10 16.27
C GLY A 143 -7.21 9.41 14.88
N LYS A 144 -6.59 10.59 14.72
CA LYS A 144 -5.97 10.99 13.44
C LYS A 144 -4.82 10.08 13.08
N VAL A 145 -3.94 9.77 14.04
CA VAL A 145 -2.79 8.89 13.82
C VAL A 145 -3.25 7.50 13.41
N VAL A 146 -4.26 6.93 14.08
CA VAL A 146 -4.79 5.60 13.74
C VAL A 146 -5.33 5.58 12.31
N ILE A 147 -6.12 6.58 11.91
CA ILE A 147 -6.69 6.63 10.56
C ILE A 147 -5.60 6.77 9.48
N MET A 148 -4.63 7.65 9.68
CA MET A 148 -3.53 7.85 8.72
C MET A 148 -2.60 6.63 8.65
N SER A 149 -2.39 5.96 9.78
CA SER A 149 -1.64 4.70 9.83
C SER A 149 -2.37 3.58 9.09
N ALA A 150 -3.68 3.46 9.29
CA ALA A 150 -4.52 2.51 8.56
C ALA A 150 -4.54 2.79 7.05
N LEU A 151 -4.57 4.05 6.64
CA LEU A 151 -4.45 4.44 5.23
C LEU A 151 -3.12 3.98 4.62
N SER A 152 -2.01 4.20 5.33
CA SER A 152 -0.68 3.81 4.85
C SER A 152 -0.56 2.30 4.69
N LEU A 153 -0.92 1.54 5.73
CA LEU A 153 -0.94 0.08 5.70
C LEU A 153 -1.91 -0.50 4.65
N TYR A 154 -3.04 0.16 4.41
CA TYR A 154 -3.97 -0.23 3.35
C TYR A 154 -3.34 -0.06 1.96
N LEU A 155 -2.65 1.06 1.72
CA LEU A 155 -1.94 1.30 0.46
C LEU A 155 -0.84 0.28 0.23
N ASP A 156 -0.08 -0.06 1.28
CA ASP A 156 0.95 -1.11 1.18
C ASP A 156 0.36 -2.46 0.79
N PHE A 157 -0.73 -2.85 1.46
CA PHE A 157 -1.43 -4.10 1.14
C PHE A 157 -1.90 -4.13 -0.30
N ILE A 158 -2.60 -3.09 -0.76
CA ILE A 158 -3.15 -3.07 -2.13
C ILE A 158 -2.04 -3.06 -3.17
N ASN A 159 -0.98 -2.28 -2.99
CA ASN A 159 0.12 -2.25 -3.95
C ASN A 159 0.83 -3.60 -4.01
N MET A 160 1.14 -4.21 -2.86
CA MET A 160 1.71 -5.56 -2.83
C MET A 160 0.80 -6.57 -3.52
N PHE A 161 -0.51 -6.51 -3.26
CA PHE A 161 -1.49 -7.36 -3.92
C PHE A 161 -1.51 -7.20 -5.43
N LEU A 162 -1.50 -5.97 -5.95
CA LEU A 162 -1.50 -5.71 -7.39
C LEU A 162 -0.23 -6.23 -8.07
N PHE A 163 0.93 -6.12 -7.43
CA PHE A 163 2.17 -6.70 -7.96
C PHE A 163 2.16 -8.22 -7.93
N ILE A 164 1.70 -8.85 -6.84
CA ILE A 164 1.53 -10.31 -6.77
C ILE A 164 0.52 -10.78 -7.82
N LEU A 165 -0.60 -10.07 -7.98
CA LEU A 165 -1.63 -10.38 -8.98
C LEU A 165 -1.06 -10.35 -10.39
N ARG A 166 -0.22 -9.35 -10.70
CA ARG A 166 0.47 -9.28 -11.99
C ARG A 166 1.41 -10.47 -12.19
N LEU A 167 2.17 -10.88 -11.17
CA LEU A 167 3.04 -12.06 -11.26
C LEU A 167 2.25 -13.35 -11.56
N PHE A 168 1.11 -13.55 -10.90
CA PHE A 168 0.25 -14.72 -11.16
C PHE A 168 -0.51 -14.64 -12.49
N GLY A 169 -0.82 -13.44 -12.97
CA GLY A 169 -1.42 -13.22 -14.28
C GLY A 169 -0.44 -13.45 -15.43
N SER A 170 0.78 -12.92 -15.34
CA SER A 170 1.80 -13.00 -16.39
C SER A 170 2.39 -14.39 -16.61
N GLY A 171 2.18 -15.35 -15.70
CA GLY A 171 2.69 -16.72 -15.85
C GLY A 171 1.76 -17.67 -16.62
N ARG A 172 0.63 -17.19 -17.15
CA ARG A 172 -0.41 -18.02 -17.79
C ARG A 172 -0.72 -17.65 -19.25
N ASP A 173 0.03 -16.71 -19.81
CA ASP A 173 0.06 -16.35 -21.24
C ASP A 173 1.41 -16.76 -21.84
#